data_AF-A0A521HJ33-F1
#
_entry.id   AF-A0A521HJ33-F1
#
_cell.length_a   1.000
_cell.length_b   1.000
_cell.length_c   1.000
_cell.angle_alpha   90.00
_cell.angle_beta   90.00
_cell.angle_gamma   90.00
#
_symmetry.space_group_name_H-M   'P 1'
#
loop_
_entity.id
_entity.type
_entity.pdbx_description
1 polymer ?
#
loop_
_entity_poly.entity_id
_entity_poly.type
_entity_poly.pdbx_seq_one_letter_code
_entity_poly.pdbx_strand_id
1 'polypeptide(L)'
;MKEQTLLSSRLHPVLSYSILILIFTSTFRVFATLPLDTLHQSLSTFSIIALTVYYILNLFIHFHEHKITRLDLLMWVFIVVNFFAAFQGHKVFGQPYYYGIMAQRSVLLSLSGILLISLLRNNWITIEQVERAFVALSLTLLIVFYFFFLFVNPQNFQQMEFVAYSPIRGYRYRFQFALVLMLLFYSLFKVSHEKKSAYMIIVLLILFYLIYFLQSRTTLVVLAFTLLIYFFRNFSLKEKIRNTLLYGTFAVLGVTVLISLGYTSLFDKYQVLYQNVFNVFMGESPDEASSAVRFMEFNTALEYIARNPILGNGFISNQWNGGWQEILGYFYPVDIGILGNIFVFGFLGTALIYLPYYFSVRMSRAVQSNNVFFKTTEYMLLFFFLSMFFSAVNIRDSSSIMFLVCLLYYFRYYYFHSESVEISGKTSET
;
A
#
# COMPACT_ATOMS: atom_id res chain seq x y z
N MET A 1 -34.90 10.33 31.48
CA MET A 1 -34.14 9.26 32.16
C MET A 1 -33.73 8.09 31.23
N LYS A 2 -33.41 8.37 29.95
CA LYS A 2 -32.97 7.40 28.93
C LYS A 2 -31.69 7.84 28.18
N GLU A 3 -31.09 8.95 28.58
CA GLU A 3 -29.92 9.56 27.92
C GLU A 3 -28.57 9.23 28.58
N GLN A 4 -28.56 8.59 29.75
CA GLN A 4 -27.34 8.28 30.48
C GLN A 4 -26.75 6.88 30.19
N THR A 5 -27.38 6.07 29.33
CA THR A 5 -26.94 4.69 29.03
C THR A 5 -26.10 4.54 27.76
N LEU A 6 -25.79 5.62 27.04
CA LEU A 6 -24.94 5.57 25.82
C LEU A 6 -23.43 5.76 26.11
N LEU A 7 -23.02 5.86 27.37
CA LEU A 7 -21.66 6.25 27.75
C LEU A 7 -20.69 5.09 28.09
N SER A 8 -21.02 3.82 27.88
CA SER A 8 -20.15 2.72 28.36
C SER A 8 -19.91 1.52 27.41
N SER A 9 -19.93 1.68 26.09
CA SER A 9 -19.49 0.61 25.17
C SER A 9 -18.02 0.73 24.74
N ARG A 10 -17.27 1.72 25.24
CA ARG A 10 -15.86 1.90 24.89
C ARG A 10 -15.02 0.80 25.52
N LEU A 11 -14.18 0.17 24.70
CA LEU A 11 -13.20 -0.78 25.23
C LEU A 11 -12.18 -0.06 26.10
N HIS A 12 -11.60 -0.80 27.06
CA HIS A 12 -10.50 -0.29 27.86
C HIS A 12 -9.34 0.13 26.93
N PRO A 13 -8.68 1.30 27.15
CA PRO A 13 -7.69 1.83 26.21
C PRO A 13 -6.59 0.84 25.81
N VAL A 14 -6.10 0.05 26.77
CA VAL A 14 -5.08 -0.98 26.52
C VAL A 14 -5.58 -2.02 25.51
N LEU A 15 -6.82 -2.48 25.64
CA LEU A 15 -7.42 -3.44 24.72
C LEU A 15 -7.64 -2.80 23.35
N SER A 16 -8.14 -1.56 23.29
CA SER A 16 -8.33 -0.82 22.04
C SER A 16 -7.03 -0.71 21.24
N TYR A 17 -5.95 -0.25 21.87
CA TYR A 17 -4.66 -0.12 21.19
C TYR A 17 -4.05 -1.48 20.83
N SER A 18 -4.24 -2.52 21.66
CA SER A 18 -3.75 -3.87 21.35
C SER A 18 -4.42 -4.44 20.10
N ILE A 19 -5.75 -4.29 19.99
CA ILE A 19 -6.51 -4.70 18.80
C ILE A 19 -6.05 -3.89 17.58
N LEU A 20 -5.88 -2.58 17.72
CA LEU A 20 -5.42 -1.72 16.61
C LEU A 20 -4.02 -2.11 16.13
N ILE A 21 -3.08 -2.39 17.04
CA ILE A 21 -1.74 -2.86 16.70
C ILE A 21 -1.83 -4.20 15.94
N LEU A 22 -2.65 -5.15 16.40
CA LEU A 22 -2.85 -6.43 15.70
C LEU A 22 -3.44 -6.23 14.29
N ILE A 23 -4.43 -5.33 14.16
CA ILE A 23 -5.02 -4.97 12.87
C ILE A 23 -3.95 -4.40 11.94
N PHE A 24 -3.20 -3.38 12.36
CA PHE A 24 -2.19 -2.74 11.50
C PHE A 24 -1.04 -3.69 11.15
N THR A 25 -0.48 -4.40 12.14
CA THR A 25 0.64 -5.31 11.92
C THR A 25 0.28 -6.47 10.99
N SER A 26 -0.93 -7.01 11.11
CA SER A 26 -1.43 -8.05 10.22
C SER A 26 -1.70 -7.49 8.82
N THR A 27 -2.47 -6.40 8.72
CA THR A 27 -2.92 -5.83 7.44
C THR A 27 -1.76 -5.33 6.58
N PHE A 28 -0.83 -4.60 7.18
CA PHE A 28 0.34 -4.06 6.48
C PHE A 28 1.51 -5.05 6.47
N ARG A 29 1.30 -6.29 6.94
CA ARG A 29 2.29 -7.37 6.93
C ARG A 29 3.63 -6.98 7.53
N VAL A 30 3.59 -6.21 8.63
CA VAL A 30 4.77 -5.58 9.25
C VAL A 30 5.85 -6.61 9.60
N PHE A 31 5.43 -7.74 10.19
CA PHE A 31 6.35 -8.80 10.60
C PHE A 31 6.89 -9.64 9.44
N ALA A 32 6.26 -9.61 8.26
CA ALA A 32 6.76 -10.32 7.08
C ALA A 32 8.14 -9.80 6.63
N THR A 33 8.47 -8.58 7.04
CA THR A 33 9.72 -7.92 6.65
C THR A 33 10.69 -7.74 7.80
N LEU A 34 10.50 -8.44 8.90
CA LEU A 34 11.42 -8.48 10.03
C LEU A 34 11.94 -9.91 10.19
N PRO A 35 13.03 -10.14 10.95
CA PRO A 35 13.54 -11.49 11.25
C PRO A 35 12.62 -12.25 12.23
N LEU A 36 11.34 -12.33 11.91
CA LEU A 36 10.24 -12.85 12.73
C LEU A 36 9.26 -13.65 11.86
N ASP A 37 9.77 -14.45 10.93
CA ASP A 37 8.94 -15.16 9.94
C ASP A 37 7.96 -16.15 10.59
N THR A 38 8.40 -16.94 11.57
CA THR A 38 7.54 -17.85 12.33
C THR A 38 6.41 -17.13 13.04
N LEU A 39 6.71 -15.98 13.65
CA LEU A 39 5.72 -15.12 14.29
C LEU A 39 4.76 -14.53 13.25
N HIS A 40 5.29 -14.04 12.11
CA HIS A 40 4.48 -13.52 11.01
C HIS A 40 3.49 -14.58 10.49
N GLN A 41 3.96 -15.78 10.18
CA GLN A 41 3.13 -16.85 9.64
C GLN A 41 2.05 -17.28 10.65
N SER A 42 2.42 -17.42 11.92
CA SER A 42 1.49 -17.82 12.99
C SER A 42 0.40 -16.75 13.21
N LEU A 43 0.80 -15.49 13.38
CA LEU A 43 -0.13 -14.37 13.57
C LEU A 43 -1.00 -14.14 12.33
N SER A 44 -0.43 -14.21 11.13
CA SER A 44 -1.16 -14.04 9.88
C SER A 44 -2.22 -15.13 9.71
N THR A 45 -1.87 -16.39 9.97
CA THR A 45 -2.80 -17.53 9.88
C THR A 45 -3.94 -17.39 10.89
N PHE A 46 -3.61 -17.09 12.15
CA PHE A 46 -4.62 -16.83 13.18
C PHE A 46 -5.54 -15.67 12.80
N SER A 47 -4.98 -14.54 12.37
CA SER A 47 -5.73 -13.36 11.92
C SER A 47 -6.64 -13.70 10.73
N ILE A 48 -6.17 -14.45 9.74
CA ILE A 48 -6.98 -14.86 8.59
C ILE A 48 -8.18 -15.70 9.04
N ILE A 49 -7.96 -16.70 9.89
CA ILE A 49 -9.04 -17.57 10.41
C ILE A 49 -10.05 -16.72 11.17
N ALA A 50 -9.59 -15.92 12.15
CA ALA A 50 -10.46 -15.10 12.97
C ALA A 50 -11.26 -14.07 12.15
N LEU A 51 -10.61 -13.37 11.21
CA LEU A 51 -11.24 -12.38 10.34
C LEU A 51 -12.23 -13.02 9.37
N THR A 52 -11.93 -14.20 8.83
CA THR A 52 -12.82 -14.92 7.92
C THR A 52 -14.08 -15.39 8.65
N VAL A 53 -13.92 -16.01 9.83
CA VAL A 53 -15.06 -16.42 10.67
C VAL A 53 -15.91 -15.20 11.03
N TYR A 54 -15.29 -14.12 11.50
CA TYR A 54 -15.98 -12.87 11.81
C TYR A 54 -16.75 -12.32 10.60
N TYR A 55 -16.12 -12.28 9.43
CA TYR A 55 -16.74 -11.74 8.22
C TYR A 55 -17.92 -12.58 7.74
N ILE A 56 -17.81 -13.92 7.77
CA ILE A 56 -18.91 -14.82 7.40
C ILE A 56 -20.10 -14.64 8.34
N LEU A 57 -19.87 -14.58 9.65
CA LEU A 57 -20.93 -14.34 10.63
C LEU A 57 -21.60 -12.98 10.41
N ASN A 58 -20.81 -11.92 10.19
CA ASN A 58 -21.32 -10.58 9.92
C ASN A 58 -22.11 -10.52 8.61
N LEU A 59 -21.65 -11.22 7.57
CA LEU A 59 -22.36 -11.31 6.29
C LEU A 59 -23.69 -12.06 6.44
N PHE A 60 -23.73 -13.14 7.22
CA PHE A 60 -24.96 -13.88 7.47
C PHE A 60 -26.02 -13.00 8.15
N ILE A 61 -25.60 -12.22 9.16
CA ILE A 61 -26.47 -11.24 9.83
C ILE A 61 -26.95 -10.17 8.84
N HIS A 62 -26.04 -9.55 8.08
CA HIS A 62 -26.41 -8.53 7.09
C HIS A 62 -27.33 -9.07 5.98
N PHE A 63 -27.13 -10.33 5.56
CA PHE A 63 -27.97 -10.98 4.57
C PHE A 63 -29.38 -11.23 5.12
N HIS A 64 -29.48 -11.76 6.34
CA HIS A 64 -30.76 -11.97 7.02
C HIS A 64 -31.53 -10.66 7.25
N GLU A 65 -30.81 -9.57 7.53
CA GLU A 65 -31.40 -8.24 7.72
C GLU A 65 -31.62 -7.45 6.40
N HIS A 66 -31.29 -8.01 5.23
CA HIS A 66 -31.32 -7.34 3.92
C HIS A 66 -30.50 -6.03 3.84
N LYS A 67 -29.37 -5.95 4.56
CA LYS A 67 -28.50 -4.76 4.66
C LYS A 67 -27.16 -4.88 3.92
N ILE A 68 -27.11 -5.60 2.80
CA ILE A 68 -25.86 -5.75 2.03
C ILE A 68 -25.45 -4.39 1.44
N THR A 69 -24.24 -3.93 1.79
CA THR A 69 -23.73 -2.63 1.33
C THR A 69 -22.95 -2.75 0.02
N ARG A 70 -22.74 -1.61 -0.65
CA ARG A 70 -21.84 -1.55 -1.82
C ARG A 70 -20.40 -1.94 -1.46
N LEU A 71 -19.97 -1.72 -0.22
CA LEU A 71 -18.65 -2.13 0.26
C LEU A 71 -18.54 -3.66 0.35
N ASP A 72 -19.60 -4.34 0.79
CA ASP A 72 -19.63 -5.80 0.85
C ASP A 72 -19.52 -6.42 -0.55
N LEU A 73 -20.26 -5.87 -1.53
CA LEU A 73 -20.15 -6.29 -2.93
C LEU A 73 -18.74 -6.06 -3.48
N LEU A 74 -18.14 -4.90 -3.21
CA LEU A 74 -16.76 -4.61 -3.63
C LEU A 74 -15.76 -5.58 -3.01
N MET A 75 -15.91 -5.90 -1.72
CA MET A 75 -15.06 -6.86 -1.01
C MET A 75 -15.16 -8.25 -1.64
N TRP A 76 -16.37 -8.71 -1.94
CA TRP A 76 -16.57 -9.99 -2.61
C TRP A 76 -15.95 -10.04 -4.00
N VAL A 77 -16.14 -9.01 -4.83
CA VAL A 77 -15.49 -8.93 -6.15
C VAL A 77 -13.97 -8.99 -5.99
N PHE A 78 -13.41 -8.24 -5.04
CA PHE A 78 -11.97 -8.22 -4.78
C PHE A 78 -11.43 -9.59 -4.35
N ILE A 79 -12.12 -10.27 -3.42
CA ILE A 79 -11.77 -11.61 -2.96
C ILE A 79 -11.85 -12.62 -4.11
N VAL A 80 -12.98 -12.66 -4.82
CA VAL A 80 -13.24 -13.64 -5.89
C VAL A 80 -12.21 -13.52 -7.01
N VAL A 81 -11.87 -12.30 -7.46
CA VAL A 81 -10.90 -12.12 -8.54
C VAL A 81 -9.51 -12.63 -8.15
N ASN A 82 -9.08 -12.37 -6.92
CA ASN A 82 -7.78 -12.87 -6.47
C ASN A 82 -7.76 -14.40 -6.34
N PHE A 83 -8.83 -15.02 -5.81
CA PHE A 83 -8.91 -16.48 -5.75
C PHE A 83 -9.13 -17.14 -7.12
N PHE A 84 -9.74 -16.44 -8.08
CA PHE A 84 -9.85 -16.90 -9.45
C PHE A 84 -8.49 -17.02 -10.13
N ALA A 85 -7.51 -16.19 -9.75
CA ALA A 85 -6.13 -16.35 -10.22
C ALA A 85 -5.49 -17.69 -9.79
N ALA A 86 -5.93 -18.29 -8.68
CA ALA A 86 -5.49 -19.64 -8.30
C ALA A 86 -6.06 -20.70 -9.25
N PHE A 87 -7.29 -20.52 -9.73
CA PHE A 87 -7.91 -21.39 -10.72
C PHE A 87 -7.18 -21.32 -12.07
N GLN A 88 -6.85 -20.11 -12.53
CA GLN A 88 -6.09 -19.94 -13.77
C GLN A 88 -4.67 -20.49 -13.64
N GLY A 89 -4.02 -20.36 -12.49
CA GLY A 89 -2.71 -20.96 -12.23
C GLY A 89 -2.74 -22.48 -12.37
N HIS A 90 -3.82 -23.13 -11.92
CA HIS A 90 -4.03 -24.56 -12.14
C HIS A 90 -4.22 -24.88 -13.63
N LYS A 91 -5.11 -24.15 -14.31
CA LYS A 91 -5.44 -24.41 -15.72
C LYS A 91 -4.26 -24.22 -16.67
N VAL A 92 -3.45 -23.17 -16.46
CA VAL A 92 -2.38 -22.77 -17.39
C VAL A 92 -1.06 -23.47 -17.07
N PHE A 93 -0.73 -23.62 -15.78
CA PHE A 93 0.58 -24.15 -15.36
C PHE A 93 0.49 -25.52 -14.68
N GLY A 94 -0.69 -25.99 -14.28
CA GLY A 94 -0.87 -27.25 -13.55
C GLY A 94 -0.71 -27.11 -12.02
N GLN A 95 -0.63 -25.89 -11.49
CA GLN A 95 -0.46 -25.66 -10.04
C GLN A 95 -1.64 -26.24 -9.25
N PRO A 96 -1.41 -27.04 -8.18
CA PRO A 96 -2.50 -27.46 -7.30
C PRO A 96 -3.20 -26.26 -6.64
N TYR A 97 -4.53 -26.30 -6.56
CA TYR A 97 -5.34 -25.18 -6.04
C TYR A 97 -4.88 -24.65 -4.68
N TYR A 98 -4.48 -25.54 -3.77
CA TYR A 98 -4.02 -25.18 -2.43
C TYR A 98 -2.86 -24.18 -2.46
N TYR A 99 -1.86 -24.39 -3.32
CA TYR A 99 -0.72 -23.48 -3.44
C TYR A 99 -1.15 -22.10 -3.96
N GLY A 100 -2.05 -22.05 -4.94
CA GLY A 100 -2.57 -20.79 -5.47
C GLY A 100 -3.40 -20.00 -4.46
N ILE A 101 -4.27 -20.68 -3.71
CA ILE A 101 -5.09 -20.07 -2.64
C ILE A 101 -4.18 -19.52 -1.54
N MET A 102 -3.18 -20.29 -1.11
CA MET A 102 -2.24 -19.86 -0.08
C MET A 102 -1.34 -18.71 -0.53
N ALA A 103 -0.98 -18.65 -1.81
CA ALA A 103 -0.23 -17.52 -2.38
C ALA A 103 -1.04 -16.20 -2.32
N GLN A 104 -2.36 -16.28 -2.39
CA GLN A 104 -3.28 -15.14 -2.35
C GLN A 104 -3.86 -14.86 -0.95
N ARG A 105 -3.36 -15.52 0.09
CA ARG A 105 -3.88 -15.41 1.48
C ARG A 105 -3.88 -13.98 2.03
N SER A 106 -2.99 -13.11 1.55
CA SER A 106 -2.93 -11.71 1.97
C SER A 106 -4.24 -10.96 1.68
N VAL A 107 -5.00 -11.38 0.67
CA VAL A 107 -6.28 -10.78 0.33
C VAL A 107 -7.29 -10.93 1.46
N LEU A 108 -7.27 -12.05 2.19
CA LEU A 108 -8.16 -12.26 3.34
C LEU A 108 -7.83 -11.35 4.53
N LEU A 109 -6.59 -10.86 4.62
CA LEU A 109 -6.22 -9.85 5.63
C LEU A 109 -6.90 -8.50 5.38
N SER A 110 -7.46 -8.25 4.18
CA SER A 110 -8.26 -7.04 3.92
C SER A 110 -9.55 -6.96 4.74
N LEU A 111 -10.05 -8.10 5.24
CA LEU A 111 -11.23 -8.18 6.09
C LEU A 111 -11.07 -7.43 7.41
N SER A 112 -9.82 -7.15 7.81
CA SER A 112 -9.50 -6.28 8.95
C SER A 112 -10.10 -4.87 8.79
N GLY A 113 -10.27 -4.38 7.55
CA GLY A 113 -10.92 -3.09 7.29
C GLY A 113 -12.41 -3.10 7.64
N ILE A 114 -13.10 -4.22 7.40
CA ILE A 114 -14.51 -4.40 7.79
C ILE A 114 -14.63 -4.49 9.31
N LEU A 115 -13.73 -5.26 9.95
CA LEU A 115 -13.65 -5.31 11.41
C LEU A 115 -13.44 -3.91 11.98
N LEU A 116 -12.50 -3.13 11.43
CA LEU A 116 -12.23 -1.76 11.88
C LEU A 116 -13.48 -0.88 11.79
N ILE A 117 -14.21 -0.92 10.66
CA ILE A 117 -15.46 -0.19 10.50
C ILE A 117 -16.47 -0.58 11.58
N SER A 118 -16.62 -1.87 11.87
CA SER A 118 -17.55 -2.34 12.90
C SER A 118 -17.15 -1.85 14.30
N LEU A 119 -15.85 -1.89 14.62
CA LEU A 119 -15.34 -1.41 15.91
C LEU A 119 -15.59 0.10 16.08
N LEU A 120 -15.38 0.88 15.02
CA LEU A 120 -15.64 2.32 15.01
C LEU A 120 -17.16 2.62 15.09
N ARG A 121 -17.99 1.93 14.30
CA ARG A 121 -19.45 2.12 14.29
C ARG A 121 -20.10 1.79 15.62
N ASN A 122 -19.57 0.78 16.33
CA ASN A 122 -20.06 0.39 17.65
C ASN A 122 -19.49 1.27 18.79
N ASN A 123 -18.71 2.31 18.46
CA ASN A 123 -18.01 3.18 19.39
C ASN A 123 -17.06 2.44 20.36
N TRP A 124 -16.56 1.25 19.98
CA TRP A 124 -15.60 0.48 20.77
C TRP A 124 -14.19 1.10 20.73
N ILE A 125 -13.89 1.74 19.60
CA ILE A 125 -12.68 2.52 19.36
C ILE A 125 -13.06 3.85 18.69
N THR A 126 -12.18 4.85 18.78
CA THR A 126 -12.37 6.15 18.11
C THR A 126 -11.38 6.34 16.96
N ILE A 127 -11.70 7.24 16.02
CA ILE A 127 -10.81 7.52 14.88
C ILE A 127 -9.47 8.11 15.35
N GLU A 128 -9.46 8.87 16.45
CA GLU A 128 -8.23 9.42 17.04
C GLU A 128 -7.34 8.31 17.60
N GLN A 129 -7.92 7.24 18.15
CA GLN A 129 -7.15 6.08 18.59
C GLN A 129 -6.53 5.36 17.38
N VAL A 130 -7.26 5.24 16.27
CA VAL A 130 -6.74 4.68 15.02
C VAL A 130 -5.58 5.52 14.49
N GLU A 131 -5.74 6.85 14.42
CA GLU A 131 -4.70 7.80 13.99
C GLU A 131 -3.45 7.70 14.89
N ARG A 132 -3.62 7.70 16.21
CA ARG A 132 -2.51 7.58 17.18
C ARG A 132 -1.79 6.24 17.07
N ALA A 133 -2.53 5.13 16.95
CA ALA A 133 -1.96 3.80 16.77
C ALA A 133 -1.15 3.71 15.47
N PHE A 134 -1.68 4.25 14.38
CA PHE A 134 -0.98 4.36 13.10
C PHE A 134 0.33 5.15 13.22
N VAL A 135 0.30 6.34 13.82
CA VAL A 135 1.50 7.20 13.98
C VAL A 135 2.54 6.52 14.85
N ALA A 136 2.13 5.97 16.00
CA ALA A 136 3.03 5.29 16.92
C ALA A 136 3.72 4.10 16.23
N LEU A 137 2.95 3.22 15.58
CA LEU A 137 3.48 2.04 14.89
C LEU A 137 4.42 2.44 13.74
N SER A 138 4.06 3.44 12.96
CA SER A 138 4.87 3.88 11.81
C SER A 138 6.19 4.52 12.25
N LEU A 139 6.20 5.27 13.35
CA LEU A 139 7.42 5.81 13.95
C LEU A 139 8.30 4.70 14.53
N THR A 140 7.72 3.74 15.24
CA THR A 140 8.46 2.56 15.71
C THR A 140 9.10 1.81 14.55
N LEU A 141 8.39 1.63 13.44
CA LEU A 141 8.95 0.99 12.25
C LEU A 141 10.09 1.77 11.62
N LEU A 142 9.97 3.09 11.52
CA LEU A 142 11.05 3.93 11.03
C LEU A 142 12.31 3.77 11.90
N ILE A 143 12.17 3.77 13.22
CA ILE A 143 13.28 3.54 14.16
C ILE A 143 13.90 2.16 13.94
N VAL A 144 13.09 1.11 13.82
CA VAL A 144 13.57 -0.25 13.54
C VAL A 144 14.33 -0.28 12.21
N PHE A 145 13.82 0.35 11.15
CA PHE A 145 14.50 0.37 9.87
C PHE A 145 15.87 1.03 9.97
N TYR A 146 15.95 2.22 10.58
CA TYR A 146 17.23 2.88 10.83
C TYR A 146 18.19 2.01 11.65
N PHE A 147 17.70 1.35 12.70
CA PHE A 147 18.52 0.45 13.51
C PHE A 147 19.14 -0.67 12.66
N PHE A 148 18.33 -1.35 11.84
CA PHE A 148 18.83 -2.41 10.96
C PHE A 148 19.83 -1.89 9.93
N PHE A 149 19.55 -0.75 9.29
CA PHE A 149 20.44 -0.19 8.28
C PHE A 149 21.77 0.34 8.84
N LEU A 150 21.79 0.82 10.09
CA LEU A 150 22.99 1.40 10.71
C LEU A 150 23.83 0.37 11.47
N PHE A 151 23.20 -0.62 12.11
CA PHE A 151 23.88 -1.49 13.08
C PHE A 151 23.88 -2.97 12.69
N VAL A 152 23.10 -3.39 11.69
CA VAL A 152 22.92 -4.82 11.39
C VAL A 152 23.39 -5.11 9.97
N ASN A 153 24.37 -6.02 9.82
CA ASN A 153 24.86 -6.42 8.51
C ASN A 153 23.82 -7.34 7.81
N PRO A 154 23.28 -6.96 6.62
CA PRO A 154 22.30 -7.77 5.90
C PRO A 154 22.85 -9.13 5.45
N GLN A 155 24.17 -9.29 5.34
CA GLN A 155 24.80 -10.58 5.03
C GLN A 155 24.55 -11.65 6.08
N ASN A 156 24.12 -11.30 7.29
CA ASN A 156 23.79 -12.29 8.31
C ASN A 156 22.44 -12.97 8.06
N PHE A 157 21.64 -12.46 7.12
CA PHE A 157 20.26 -12.91 6.87
C PHE A 157 20.02 -13.30 5.41
N GLN A 158 21.04 -13.83 4.71
CA GLN A 158 20.96 -14.14 3.26
C GLN A 158 19.84 -15.12 2.89
N GLN A 159 19.46 -15.98 3.83
CA GLN A 159 18.42 -16.99 3.65
C GLN A 159 17.00 -16.46 3.97
N MET A 160 16.88 -15.21 4.43
CA MET A 160 15.61 -14.63 4.84
C MET A 160 15.00 -13.77 3.73
N GLU A 161 13.68 -13.86 3.53
CA GLU A 161 12.98 -13.13 2.45
C GLU A 161 13.12 -11.60 2.51
N PHE A 162 13.36 -11.04 3.70
CA PHE A 162 13.51 -9.60 3.89
C PHE A 162 14.92 -9.07 3.54
N VAL A 163 15.84 -9.93 3.09
CA VAL A 163 17.12 -9.54 2.50
C VAL A 163 17.18 -10.00 1.05
N ALA A 164 17.74 -9.15 0.20
CA ALA A 164 18.00 -9.53 -1.18
C ALA A 164 19.41 -9.14 -1.61
N TYR A 165 19.99 -10.00 -2.43
CA TYR A 165 21.24 -9.74 -3.11
C TYR A 165 20.99 -9.11 -4.49
N SER A 166 21.83 -8.13 -4.85
CA SER A 166 21.92 -7.60 -6.19
C SER A 166 23.39 -7.52 -6.58
N PRO A 167 23.80 -8.02 -7.77
CA PRO A 167 25.20 -7.96 -8.19
C PRO A 167 25.80 -6.55 -8.16
N ILE A 168 24.98 -5.52 -8.41
CA ILE A 168 25.41 -4.12 -8.48
C ILE A 168 25.43 -3.44 -7.11
N ARG A 169 24.55 -3.87 -6.17
CA ARG A 169 24.31 -3.16 -4.89
C ARG A 169 24.67 -3.97 -3.65
N GLY A 170 25.07 -5.23 -3.80
CA GLY A 170 25.29 -6.15 -2.69
C GLY A 170 24.00 -6.55 -1.98
N TYR A 171 24.13 -6.93 -0.70
CA TYR A 171 23.01 -7.32 0.16
C TYR A 171 22.27 -6.09 0.69
N ARG A 172 20.94 -6.12 0.61
CA ARG A 172 20.06 -5.03 1.07
C ARG A 172 18.82 -5.55 1.76
N TYR A 173 18.31 -4.79 2.72
CA TYR A 173 17.01 -5.04 3.33
C TYR A 173 15.86 -4.65 2.38
N ARG A 174 14.82 -5.49 2.34
CA ARG A 174 13.55 -5.30 1.64
C ARG A 174 12.42 -5.13 2.65
N PHE A 175 12.47 -4.03 3.38
CA PHE A 175 11.43 -3.72 4.37
C PHE A 175 10.12 -3.24 3.73
N GLN A 176 9.00 -3.61 4.34
CA GLN A 176 7.68 -3.14 3.91
C GLN A 176 7.46 -1.72 4.41
N PHE A 177 7.58 -0.75 3.50
CA PHE A 177 7.62 0.67 3.85
C PHE A 177 6.26 1.39 3.71
N ALA A 178 5.16 0.67 3.44
CA ALA A 178 3.85 1.26 3.20
C ALA A 178 3.37 2.17 4.36
N LEU A 179 3.52 1.72 5.62
CA LEU A 179 3.17 2.52 6.81
C LEU A 179 4.07 3.76 6.96
N VAL A 180 5.37 3.60 6.70
CA VAL A 180 6.34 4.71 6.74
C VAL A 180 6.03 5.74 5.65
N LEU A 181 5.62 5.30 4.46
CA LEU A 181 5.20 6.20 3.38
C LEU A 181 3.89 6.90 3.71
N MET A 182 2.94 6.20 4.31
CA MET A 182 1.71 6.81 4.82
C MET A 182 2.04 7.85 5.91
N LEU A 183 3.03 7.60 6.76
CA LEU A 183 3.53 8.56 7.76
C LEU A 183 4.18 9.80 7.12
N LEU A 184 4.84 9.65 5.97
CA LEU A 184 5.36 10.77 5.20
C LEU A 184 4.21 11.69 4.75
N PHE A 185 3.16 11.14 4.12
CA PHE A 185 2.00 11.92 3.72
C PHE A 185 1.32 12.59 4.91
N TYR A 186 1.11 11.84 6.00
CA TYR A 186 0.54 12.37 7.24
C TYR A 186 1.35 13.55 7.79
N SER A 187 2.68 13.40 7.89
CA SER A 187 3.57 14.43 8.40
C SER A 187 3.59 15.67 7.51
N LEU A 188 3.64 15.49 6.18
CA LEU A 188 3.53 16.59 5.22
C LEU A 188 2.19 17.34 5.36
N PHE A 189 1.09 16.62 5.55
CA PHE A 189 -0.23 17.21 5.69
C PHE A 189 -0.44 17.90 7.05
N LYS A 190 0.17 17.40 8.14
CA LYS A 190 0.25 18.13 9.42
C LYS A 190 1.02 19.45 9.28
N VAL A 191 2.10 19.47 8.49
CA VAL A 191 2.84 20.71 8.22
C VAL A 191 2.03 21.66 7.34
N SER A 192 1.39 21.16 6.27
CA SER A 192 0.71 22.02 5.30
C SER A 192 -0.63 22.56 5.80
N HIS A 193 -1.48 21.72 6.40
CA HIS A 193 -2.83 22.08 6.82
C HIS A 193 -2.90 22.54 8.29
N GLU A 194 -2.19 21.88 9.20
CA GLU A 194 -2.21 22.21 10.64
C GLU A 194 -1.04 23.11 11.08
N LYS A 195 -0.13 23.47 10.16
CA LYS A 195 1.07 24.30 10.44
C LYS A 195 1.97 23.77 11.55
N LYS A 196 1.95 22.46 11.80
CA LYS A 196 2.80 21.81 12.82
C LYS A 196 4.20 21.55 12.28
N SER A 197 5.06 22.56 12.32
CA SER A 197 6.44 22.52 11.78
C SER A 197 7.30 21.39 12.35
N ALA A 198 7.07 20.94 13.58
CA ALA A 198 7.80 19.82 14.20
C ALA A 198 7.76 18.53 13.36
N TYR A 199 6.68 18.30 12.61
CA TYR A 199 6.56 17.14 11.71
C TYR A 199 7.53 17.19 10.52
N MET A 200 8.17 18.33 10.23
CA MET A 200 9.22 18.42 9.21
C MET A 200 10.42 17.53 9.53
N ILE A 201 10.75 17.33 10.81
CA ILE A 201 11.85 16.43 11.20
C ILE A 201 11.53 15.00 10.75
N ILE A 202 10.29 14.55 10.97
CA ILE A 202 9.83 13.22 10.54
C ILE A 202 9.86 13.12 9.01
N VAL A 203 9.42 14.15 8.29
CA VAL A 203 9.51 14.21 6.82
C VAL A 203 10.95 14.04 6.35
N LEU A 204 11.89 14.80 6.92
CA LEU A 204 13.30 14.76 6.53
C LEU A 204 13.93 13.39 6.81
N LEU A 205 13.62 12.78 7.96
CA LEU A 205 14.07 11.41 8.27
C LEU A 205 13.53 10.41 7.26
N ILE A 206 12.23 10.45 6.94
CA ILE A 206 11.66 9.49 5.97
C ILE A 206 12.26 9.72 4.57
N LEU A 207 12.42 10.97 4.12
CA LEU A 207 13.05 11.26 2.83
C LEU A 207 14.50 10.79 2.79
N PHE A 208 15.26 11.02 3.86
CA PHE A 208 16.62 10.50 3.99
C PHE A 208 16.63 8.97 3.87
N TYR A 209 15.74 8.28 4.59
CA TYR A 209 15.59 6.84 4.49
C TYR A 209 15.27 6.36 3.07
N LEU A 210 14.31 7.00 2.39
CA LEU A 210 13.90 6.61 1.04
C LEU A 210 15.02 6.83 0.01
N ILE A 211 15.75 7.94 0.12
CA ILE A 211 16.79 8.33 -0.83
C ILE A 211 18.07 7.52 -0.60
N TYR A 212 18.54 7.41 0.65
CA TYR A 212 19.84 6.79 0.95
C TYR A 212 19.78 5.29 1.14
N PHE A 213 18.79 4.77 1.87
CA PHE A 213 18.71 3.35 2.23
C PHE A 213 17.85 2.56 1.26
N LEU A 214 16.62 3.00 0.97
CA LEU A 214 15.71 2.24 0.12
C LEU A 214 16.12 2.29 -1.37
N GLN A 215 16.50 3.47 -1.87
CA GLN A 215 16.97 3.71 -3.24
C GLN A 215 16.04 3.13 -4.33
N SER A 216 14.73 3.19 -4.09
CA SER A 216 13.70 2.72 -5.03
C SER A 216 13.28 3.86 -5.96
N ARG A 217 13.77 3.80 -7.21
CA ARG A 217 13.53 4.81 -8.25
C ARG A 217 12.05 4.99 -8.53
N THR A 218 11.36 3.87 -8.77
CA THR A 218 9.92 3.84 -9.02
C THR A 218 9.14 4.48 -7.87
N THR A 219 9.48 4.13 -6.62
CA THR A 219 8.81 4.70 -5.44
C THR A 219 9.00 6.22 -5.38
N LEU A 220 10.22 6.74 -5.60
CA LEU A 220 10.50 8.17 -5.57
C LEU A 220 9.77 8.94 -6.69
N VAL A 221 9.72 8.38 -7.90
CA VAL A 221 9.01 8.97 -9.03
C VAL A 221 7.50 9.02 -8.77
N VAL A 222 6.91 7.91 -8.31
CA VAL A 222 5.48 7.84 -7.99
C VAL A 222 5.13 8.75 -6.82
N LEU A 223 6.01 8.85 -5.81
CA LEU A 223 5.87 9.79 -4.71
C LEU A 223 5.87 11.23 -5.22
N ALA A 224 6.81 11.60 -6.09
CA ALA A 224 6.87 12.94 -6.68
C ALA A 224 5.60 13.27 -7.46
N PHE A 225 5.10 12.36 -8.30
CA PHE A 225 3.82 12.55 -9.02
C PHE A 225 2.63 12.68 -8.06
N THR A 226 2.57 11.87 -7.01
CA THR A 226 1.49 11.93 -6.01
C THR A 226 1.50 13.28 -5.29
N LEU A 227 2.68 13.76 -4.88
CA LEU A 227 2.85 15.06 -4.22
C LEU A 227 2.57 16.22 -5.18
N LEU A 228 2.91 16.08 -6.46
CA LEU A 228 2.57 17.06 -7.48
C LEU A 228 1.05 17.16 -7.67
N ILE A 229 0.34 16.04 -7.76
CA ILE A 229 -1.13 16.02 -7.81
C ILE A 229 -1.72 16.62 -6.53
N TYR A 230 -1.17 16.30 -5.35
CA TYR A 230 -1.57 16.92 -4.09
C TYR A 230 -1.42 18.44 -4.14
N PHE A 231 -0.25 18.91 -4.57
CA PHE A 231 0.06 20.32 -4.68
C PHE A 231 -0.90 21.06 -5.62
N PHE A 232 -1.19 20.48 -6.78
CA PHE A 232 -2.11 21.05 -7.74
C PHE A 232 -3.56 21.08 -7.25
N ARG A 233 -4.01 20.07 -6.49
CA ARG A 233 -5.40 19.97 -6.00
C ARG A 233 -5.68 20.78 -4.74
N ASN A 234 -4.71 20.97 -3.84
CA ASN A 234 -4.99 21.47 -2.47
C ASN A 234 -4.53 22.90 -2.18
N PHE A 235 -3.69 23.50 -3.03
CA PHE A 235 -3.22 24.87 -2.83
C PHE A 235 -3.87 25.84 -3.80
N SER A 236 -4.08 27.08 -3.33
CA SER A 236 -4.48 28.19 -4.21
C SER A 236 -3.34 28.59 -5.14
N LEU A 237 -3.62 29.30 -6.24
CA LEU A 237 -2.58 29.75 -7.18
C LEU A 237 -1.47 30.58 -6.51
N LYS A 238 -1.85 31.45 -5.57
CA LYS A 238 -0.91 32.27 -4.78
C LYS A 238 0.00 31.41 -3.91
N GLU A 239 -0.56 30.42 -3.22
CA GLU A 239 0.20 29.48 -2.41
C GLU A 239 1.10 28.59 -3.25
N LYS A 240 0.63 28.18 -4.45
CA LYS A 240 1.46 27.43 -5.40
C LYS A 240 2.71 28.21 -5.76
N ILE A 241 2.56 29.45 -6.22
CA ILE A 241 3.70 30.29 -6.60
C ILE A 241 4.65 30.49 -5.41
N ARG A 242 4.12 30.85 -4.23
CA ARG A 242 4.92 31.06 -3.02
C ARG A 242 5.67 29.80 -2.60
N ASN A 243 4.99 28.66 -2.54
CA ASN A 243 5.56 27.40 -2.08
C ASN A 243 6.54 26.83 -3.12
N THR A 244 6.29 27.00 -4.41
CA THR A 244 7.25 26.62 -5.47
C THR A 244 8.51 27.47 -5.40
N LEU A 245 8.41 28.79 -5.17
CA LEU A 245 9.58 29.65 -5.02
C LEU A 245 10.38 29.33 -3.75
N LEU A 246 9.70 29.15 -2.61
CA LEU A 246 10.36 28.81 -1.35
C LEU A 246 10.96 27.41 -1.39
N TYR A 247 10.13 26.38 -1.56
CA TYR A 247 10.55 24.99 -1.43
C TYR A 247 11.19 24.44 -2.71
N GLY A 248 10.86 24.97 -3.90
CA GLY A 248 11.53 24.59 -5.14
C GLY A 248 13.00 24.98 -5.13
N THR A 249 13.34 26.14 -4.54
CA THR A 249 14.75 26.54 -4.36
C THR A 249 15.50 25.59 -3.43
N PHE A 250 14.89 25.20 -2.29
CA PHE A 250 15.48 24.21 -1.39
C PHE A 250 15.53 22.80 -1.99
N ALA A 251 14.57 22.41 -2.83
CA ALA A 251 14.58 21.14 -3.53
C ALA A 251 15.69 21.08 -4.57
N VAL A 252 15.88 22.16 -5.35
CA VAL A 252 16.99 22.29 -6.31
C VAL A 252 18.33 22.30 -5.57
N LEU A 253 18.48 23.07 -4.50
CA LEU A 253 19.70 23.07 -3.68
C LEU A 253 19.98 21.69 -3.06
N GLY A 254 18.95 20.99 -2.57
CA GLY A 254 19.07 19.64 -2.05
C GLY A 254 19.54 18.66 -3.11
N VAL A 255 18.95 18.71 -4.31
CA VAL A 255 19.38 17.89 -5.46
C VAL A 255 20.82 18.22 -5.85
N THR A 256 21.19 19.50 -5.92
CA THR A 256 22.55 19.94 -6.26
C THR A 256 23.58 19.49 -5.21
N VAL A 257 23.26 19.58 -3.92
CA VAL A 257 24.12 19.09 -2.82
C VAL A 257 24.27 17.57 -2.86
N LEU A 258 23.19 16.85 -3.16
CA LEU A 258 23.23 15.39 -3.35
C LEU A 258 24.11 14.99 -4.55
N ILE A 259 24.07 15.77 -5.64
CA ILE A 259 24.93 15.58 -6.81
C ILE A 259 26.39 15.91 -6.45
N SER A 260 26.65 16.99 -5.71
CA SER A 260 28.01 17.47 -5.38
C SER A 260 28.73 16.63 -4.32
N LEU A 261 28.01 15.98 -3.40
CA LEU A 261 28.59 15.14 -2.33
C LEU A 261 29.16 13.79 -2.80
N GLY A 262 29.48 13.62 -4.10
CA GLY A 262 30.23 12.47 -4.60
C GLY A 262 29.44 11.47 -5.43
N TYR A 263 28.39 11.90 -6.14
CA TYR A 263 27.61 11.04 -7.04
C TYR A 263 28.12 11.03 -8.50
N THR A 264 29.37 11.43 -8.76
CA THR A 264 29.93 11.50 -10.13
C THR A 264 30.03 10.12 -10.79
N SER A 265 30.42 9.07 -10.07
CA SER A 265 30.44 7.68 -10.59
C SER A 265 29.06 7.03 -10.70
N LEU A 266 28.05 7.62 -10.05
CA LEU A 266 26.67 7.20 -10.11
C LEU A 266 25.96 7.87 -11.28
N PHE A 267 26.28 9.13 -11.60
CA PHE A 267 25.72 9.84 -12.75
C PHE A 267 26.05 9.13 -14.07
N ASP A 268 27.29 8.65 -14.23
CA ASP A 268 27.68 7.85 -15.41
C ASP A 268 26.90 6.52 -15.49
N LYS A 269 26.73 5.83 -14.36
CA LYS A 269 25.87 4.64 -14.28
C LYS A 269 24.39 4.98 -14.53
N TYR A 270 23.92 6.14 -14.10
CA TYR A 270 22.54 6.58 -14.27
C TYR A 270 22.24 7.01 -15.70
N GLN A 271 23.18 7.66 -16.40
CA GLN A 271 23.04 8.05 -17.80
C GLN A 271 22.88 6.82 -18.70
N VAL A 272 23.72 5.79 -18.50
CA VAL A 272 23.60 4.49 -19.18
C VAL A 272 22.25 3.84 -18.85
N LEU A 273 21.79 3.90 -17.60
CA LEU A 273 20.48 3.41 -17.18
C LEU A 273 19.28 4.16 -17.80
N TYR A 274 19.36 5.48 -17.97
CA TYR A 274 18.29 6.28 -18.57
C TYR A 274 18.24 6.09 -20.09
N GLN A 275 19.39 5.98 -20.76
CA GLN A 275 19.46 5.59 -22.17
C GLN A 275 18.86 4.19 -22.38
N ASN A 276 19.17 3.23 -21.50
CA ASN A 276 18.60 1.88 -21.56
C ASN A 276 17.07 1.84 -21.42
N VAL A 277 16.46 2.70 -20.60
CA VAL A 277 14.98 2.80 -20.51
C VAL A 277 14.40 3.29 -21.83
N PHE A 278 15.03 4.29 -22.46
CA PHE A 278 14.58 4.83 -23.75
C PHE A 278 14.73 3.78 -24.87
N ASN A 279 15.83 3.02 -24.87
CA ASN A 279 16.10 1.93 -25.81
C ASN A 279 15.12 0.76 -25.64
N VAL A 280 14.72 0.41 -24.39
CA VAL A 280 13.64 -0.56 -24.12
C VAL A 280 12.30 -0.11 -24.72
N PHE A 281 11.96 1.18 -24.61
CA PHE A 281 10.75 1.73 -25.23
C PHE A 281 10.79 1.73 -26.77
N MET A 282 11.98 1.77 -27.36
CA MET A 282 12.21 1.70 -28.81
C MET A 282 12.42 0.27 -29.34
N GLY A 283 12.43 -0.75 -28.47
CA GLY A 283 12.58 -2.15 -28.85
C GLY A 283 14.03 -2.61 -29.08
N GLU A 284 15.03 -1.83 -28.63
CA GLU A 284 16.44 -2.19 -28.71
C GLU A 284 16.90 -2.99 -27.48
N SER A 285 17.85 -3.92 -27.68
CA SER A 285 18.41 -4.75 -26.60
C SER A 285 19.21 -3.89 -25.60
N PRO A 286 18.91 -3.92 -24.29
CA PRO A 286 19.59 -3.08 -23.32
C PRO A 286 21.00 -3.59 -23.00
N ASP A 287 21.96 -2.69 -22.82
CA ASP A 287 23.34 -3.03 -22.46
C ASP A 287 23.51 -3.39 -20.96
N GLU A 288 22.49 -3.14 -20.12
CA GLU A 288 22.52 -3.50 -18.69
C GLU A 288 21.60 -4.67 -18.31
N ALA A 289 22.12 -5.55 -17.45
CA ALA A 289 21.43 -6.72 -16.92
C ALA A 289 20.03 -6.43 -16.33
N SER A 290 19.83 -5.32 -15.59
CA SER A 290 18.53 -5.04 -14.95
C SER A 290 17.45 -4.57 -15.93
N SER A 291 17.81 -3.87 -17.01
CA SER A 291 16.87 -3.40 -18.03
C SER A 291 16.60 -4.50 -19.07
N ALA A 292 17.62 -5.27 -19.43
CA ALA A 292 17.52 -6.45 -20.29
C ALA A 292 16.62 -7.52 -19.66
N VAL A 293 16.75 -7.75 -18.34
CA VAL A 293 15.86 -8.64 -17.60
C VAL A 293 14.41 -8.20 -17.68
N ARG A 294 14.11 -6.92 -17.42
CA ARG A 294 12.73 -6.42 -17.56
C ARG A 294 12.21 -6.62 -18.97
N PHE A 295 12.99 -6.29 -20.01
CA PHE A 295 12.57 -6.49 -21.39
C PHE A 295 12.24 -7.96 -21.70
N MET A 296 13.03 -8.91 -21.19
CA MET A 296 12.70 -10.33 -21.27
C MET A 296 11.38 -10.65 -20.54
N GLU A 297 11.18 -10.12 -19.34
CA GLU A 297 9.93 -10.28 -18.59
C GLU A 297 8.72 -9.69 -19.35
N PHE A 298 8.89 -8.55 -20.00
CA PHE A 298 7.89 -7.91 -20.86
C PHE A 298 7.48 -8.82 -22.02
N ASN A 299 8.46 -9.38 -22.75
CA ASN A 299 8.18 -10.25 -23.90
C ASN A 299 7.50 -11.56 -23.46
N THR A 300 8.00 -12.19 -22.40
CA THR A 300 7.35 -13.37 -21.81
C THR A 300 5.92 -13.06 -21.40
N ALA A 301 5.67 -11.92 -20.74
CA ALA A 301 4.32 -11.53 -20.33
C ALA A 301 3.40 -11.36 -21.54
N LEU A 302 3.84 -10.68 -22.61
CA LEU A 302 3.04 -10.46 -23.81
C LEU A 302 2.63 -11.76 -24.51
N GLU A 303 3.55 -12.73 -24.59
CA GLU A 303 3.25 -14.04 -25.18
C GLU A 303 2.11 -14.76 -24.44
N TYR A 304 2.19 -14.78 -23.10
CA TYR A 304 1.17 -15.42 -22.26
C TYR A 304 -0.13 -14.62 -22.22
N ILE A 305 -0.07 -13.28 -22.25
CA ILE A 305 -1.26 -12.42 -22.35
C ILE A 305 -1.98 -12.69 -23.67
N ALA A 306 -1.27 -12.86 -24.79
CA ALA A 306 -1.88 -13.17 -26.08
C ALA A 306 -2.65 -14.50 -26.06
N ARG A 307 -2.18 -15.49 -25.28
CA ARG A 307 -2.84 -16.79 -25.12
C ARG A 307 -4.06 -16.73 -24.19
N ASN A 308 -4.01 -15.93 -23.12
CA ASN A 308 -5.08 -15.82 -22.13
C ASN A 308 -5.47 -14.35 -21.81
N PRO A 309 -5.96 -13.57 -22.80
CA PRO A 309 -6.07 -12.12 -22.65
C PRO A 309 -7.15 -11.68 -21.67
N ILE A 310 -8.29 -12.38 -21.63
CA ILE A 310 -9.46 -11.94 -20.86
C ILE A 310 -9.31 -12.26 -19.37
N LEU A 311 -8.88 -13.49 -19.08
CA LEU A 311 -8.89 -14.07 -17.73
C LEU A 311 -7.49 -14.21 -17.11
N GLY A 312 -6.44 -13.91 -17.87
CA GLY A 312 -5.06 -14.01 -17.40
C GLY A 312 -4.58 -15.45 -17.22
N ASN A 313 -3.35 -15.57 -16.72
CA ASN A 313 -2.63 -16.82 -16.57
C ASN A 313 -2.64 -17.34 -15.13
N GLY A 314 -3.11 -16.53 -14.18
CA GLY A 314 -3.12 -16.86 -12.76
C GLY A 314 -1.82 -16.49 -12.04
N PHE A 315 -1.79 -16.77 -10.74
CA PHE A 315 -0.65 -16.47 -9.88
C PHE A 315 0.00 -17.75 -9.34
N ILE A 316 1.32 -17.84 -9.49
CA ILE A 316 2.10 -18.98 -9.04
C ILE A 316 2.70 -18.72 -7.66
N SER A 317 2.62 -19.72 -6.80
CA SER A 317 3.23 -19.75 -5.48
C SER A 317 4.72 -20.03 -5.59
N ASN A 318 5.54 -19.23 -4.89
CA ASN A 318 6.98 -19.51 -4.76
C ASN A 318 7.28 -20.84 -4.05
N GLN A 319 6.30 -21.44 -3.38
CA GLN A 319 6.44 -22.72 -2.69
C GLN A 319 6.12 -23.92 -3.59
N TRP A 320 5.65 -23.71 -4.82
CA TRP A 320 5.33 -24.77 -5.76
C TRP A 320 6.33 -24.74 -6.92
N ASN A 321 7.13 -25.81 -7.06
CA ASN A 321 8.17 -25.96 -8.09
C ASN A 321 8.99 -24.68 -8.29
N GLY A 322 9.62 -24.17 -7.22
CA GLY A 322 10.46 -22.95 -7.25
C GLY A 322 9.80 -21.66 -7.74
N GLY A 323 8.47 -21.65 -7.90
CA GLY A 323 7.69 -20.50 -8.33
C GLY A 323 7.94 -20.08 -9.77
N TRP A 324 7.87 -18.77 -10.01
CA TRP A 324 8.12 -18.22 -11.34
C TRP A 324 9.52 -18.52 -11.88
N GLN A 325 10.52 -18.64 -10.99
CA GLN A 325 11.91 -18.83 -11.38
C GLN A 325 12.15 -20.13 -12.15
N GLU A 326 11.54 -21.23 -11.71
CA GLU A 326 11.70 -22.53 -12.38
C GLU A 326 10.76 -22.68 -13.59
N ILE A 327 9.59 -22.05 -13.56
CA ILE A 327 8.60 -22.20 -14.64
C ILE A 327 8.94 -21.30 -15.84
N LEU A 328 9.30 -20.04 -15.60
CA LEU A 328 9.47 -19.01 -16.63
C LEU A 328 10.87 -18.36 -16.62
N GLY A 329 11.81 -18.88 -15.82
CA GLY A 329 13.11 -18.25 -15.63
C GLY A 329 13.01 -16.99 -14.78
N TYR A 330 13.88 -16.01 -14.97
CA TYR A 330 13.82 -14.76 -14.21
C TYR A 330 12.59 -13.93 -14.63
N PHE A 331 11.46 -14.17 -13.97
CA PHE A 331 10.20 -13.51 -14.24
C PHE A 331 9.42 -13.20 -12.96
N TYR A 332 9.16 -11.93 -12.71
CA TYR A 332 8.35 -11.48 -11.59
C TYR A 332 7.24 -10.56 -12.11
N PRO A 333 5.96 -11.03 -12.18
CA PRO A 333 4.85 -10.19 -12.65
C PRO A 333 4.73 -8.86 -11.89
N VAL A 334 5.18 -8.83 -10.63
CA VAL A 334 5.14 -7.64 -9.78
C VAL A 334 6.05 -6.51 -10.28
N ASP A 335 7.08 -6.82 -11.07
CA ASP A 335 8.11 -5.86 -11.48
C ASP A 335 7.82 -5.15 -12.81
N ILE A 336 6.82 -5.60 -13.56
CA ILE A 336 6.41 -5.06 -14.87
C ILE A 336 5.07 -4.29 -14.85
N GLY A 337 4.58 -3.96 -13.66
CA GLY A 337 3.46 -3.03 -13.49
C GLY A 337 2.13 -3.51 -14.07
N ILE A 338 1.50 -2.67 -14.91
CA ILE A 338 0.16 -2.96 -15.46
C ILE A 338 0.14 -4.23 -16.30
N LEU A 339 1.21 -4.53 -17.04
CA LEU A 339 1.30 -5.77 -17.80
C LEU A 339 1.38 -6.98 -16.87
N GLY A 340 2.00 -6.85 -15.71
CA GLY A 340 1.99 -7.89 -14.67
C GLY A 340 0.58 -8.19 -14.18
N ASN A 341 -0.23 -7.14 -13.97
CA ASN A 341 -1.64 -7.30 -13.62
C ASN A 341 -2.43 -8.01 -14.72
N ILE A 342 -2.27 -7.59 -15.98
CA ILE A 342 -2.95 -8.22 -17.12
C ILE A 342 -2.47 -9.66 -17.31
N PHE A 343 -1.18 -9.93 -17.10
CA PHE A 343 -0.64 -11.28 -17.15
C PHE A 343 -1.29 -12.20 -16.12
N VAL A 344 -1.44 -11.75 -14.87
CA VAL A 344 -2.01 -12.57 -13.78
C VAL A 344 -3.53 -12.68 -13.90
N PHE A 345 -4.22 -11.55 -14.09
CA PHE A 345 -5.68 -11.46 -13.94
C PHE A 345 -6.44 -11.26 -15.26
N GLY A 346 -5.74 -11.03 -16.36
CA GLY A 346 -6.34 -10.66 -17.65
C GLY A 346 -6.91 -9.24 -17.62
N PHE A 347 -7.43 -8.78 -18.76
CA PHE A 347 -8.07 -7.47 -18.85
C PHE A 347 -9.28 -7.35 -17.92
N LEU A 348 -10.11 -8.39 -17.82
CA LEU A 348 -11.30 -8.37 -16.97
C LEU A 348 -10.92 -8.32 -15.48
N GLY A 349 -10.05 -9.21 -15.03
CA GLY A 349 -9.64 -9.23 -13.63
C GLY A 349 -8.84 -7.98 -13.24
N THR A 350 -8.01 -7.44 -14.13
CA THR A 350 -7.32 -6.16 -13.91
C THR A 350 -8.32 -5.02 -13.73
N ALA A 351 -9.35 -4.92 -14.58
CA ALA A 351 -10.39 -3.90 -14.43
C ALA A 351 -11.14 -4.02 -13.09
N LEU A 352 -11.44 -5.25 -12.64
CA LEU A 352 -12.12 -5.50 -11.37
C LEU A 352 -11.24 -5.16 -10.15
N ILE A 353 -9.94 -5.47 -10.20
CA ILE A 353 -8.97 -5.11 -9.15
C ILE A 353 -8.77 -3.59 -9.05
N TYR A 354 -9.09 -2.83 -10.11
CA TYR A 354 -9.00 -1.38 -10.11
C TYR A 354 -10.26 -0.71 -9.54
N LEU A 355 -11.37 -1.45 -9.35
CA LEU A 355 -12.61 -0.92 -8.78
C LEU A 355 -12.43 -0.25 -7.40
N PRO A 356 -11.64 -0.78 -6.44
CA PRO A 356 -11.43 -0.13 -5.15
C PRO A 356 -10.92 1.32 -5.29
N TYR A 357 -10.09 1.61 -6.29
CA TYR A 357 -9.61 2.96 -6.56
C TYR A 357 -10.69 3.86 -7.17
N TYR A 358 -11.49 3.34 -8.11
CA TYR A 358 -12.64 4.06 -8.65
C TYR A 358 -13.63 4.44 -7.52
N PHE A 359 -13.96 3.49 -6.65
CA PHE A 359 -14.79 3.72 -5.47
C PHE A 359 -14.17 4.77 -4.54
N SER A 360 -12.86 4.67 -4.27
CA SER A 360 -12.12 5.60 -3.41
C SER A 360 -12.18 7.03 -3.95
N VAL A 361 -11.96 7.24 -5.25
CA VAL A 361 -12.05 8.56 -5.88
C VAL A 361 -13.47 9.12 -5.78
N ARG A 362 -14.50 8.30 -6.06
CA ARG A 362 -15.90 8.73 -5.95
C ARG A 362 -16.26 9.12 -4.52
N MET A 363 -15.83 8.35 -3.52
CA MET A 363 -16.08 8.65 -2.10
C MET A 363 -15.33 9.91 -1.65
N SER A 364 -14.07 10.05 -2.03
CA SER A 364 -13.24 11.20 -1.67
C SER A 364 -13.78 12.50 -2.29
N ARG A 365 -14.16 12.51 -3.58
CA ARG A 365 -14.72 13.71 -4.22
C ARG A 365 -16.04 14.19 -3.61
N ALA A 366 -16.78 13.31 -2.95
CA ALA A 366 -18.03 13.65 -2.28
C ALA A 366 -17.81 14.28 -0.88
N VAL A 367 -16.57 14.33 -0.39
CA VAL A 367 -16.19 14.91 0.90
C VAL A 367 -15.24 16.07 0.68
N GLN A 368 -15.59 17.24 1.18
CA GLN A 368 -14.66 18.36 1.30
C GLN A 368 -14.22 18.46 2.75
N SER A 369 -13.00 18.02 3.04
CA SER A 369 -12.45 18.05 4.39
C SER A 369 -10.95 18.36 4.38
N ASN A 370 -10.51 19.11 5.40
CA ASN A 370 -9.11 19.34 5.70
C ASN A 370 -8.56 18.39 6.78
N ASN A 371 -9.34 17.38 7.19
CA ASN A 371 -8.87 16.35 8.11
C ASN A 371 -7.62 15.66 7.52
N VAL A 372 -6.52 15.73 8.27
CA VAL A 372 -5.20 15.27 7.84
C VAL A 372 -5.20 13.76 7.60
N PHE A 373 -5.78 12.97 8.50
CA PHE A 373 -5.76 11.51 8.41
C PHE A 373 -6.62 10.99 7.24
N PHE A 374 -7.75 11.65 6.95
CA PHE A 374 -8.54 11.43 5.74
C PHE A 374 -7.71 11.67 4.47
N LYS A 375 -7.04 12.83 4.37
CA LYS A 375 -6.17 13.13 3.22
C LYS A 375 -5.02 12.15 3.10
N THR A 376 -4.40 11.76 4.21
CA THR A 376 -3.36 10.71 4.21
C THR A 376 -3.87 9.42 3.56
N THR A 377 -5.08 9.00 3.91
CA THR A 377 -5.71 7.80 3.34
C THR A 377 -5.99 7.97 1.84
N GLU A 378 -6.53 9.12 1.42
CA GLU A 378 -6.77 9.44 0.00
C GLU A 378 -5.48 9.39 -0.83
N TYR A 379 -4.43 10.07 -0.37
CA TYR A 379 -3.18 10.18 -1.13
C TYR A 379 -2.33 8.92 -1.07
N MET A 380 -2.44 8.11 -0.01
CA MET A 380 -1.85 6.78 0.02
C MET A 380 -2.50 5.84 -1.00
N LEU A 381 -3.82 5.91 -1.16
CA LEU A 381 -4.52 5.16 -2.21
C LEU A 381 -4.16 5.66 -3.62
N LEU A 382 -4.02 6.97 -3.81
CA LEU A 382 -3.51 7.52 -5.07
C LEU A 382 -2.08 7.04 -5.36
N PHE A 383 -1.21 7.02 -4.34
CA PHE A 383 0.14 6.51 -4.46
C PHE A 383 0.15 5.04 -4.88
N PHE A 384 -0.66 4.20 -4.24
CA PHE A 384 -0.78 2.79 -4.64
C PHE A 384 -1.30 2.65 -6.07
N PHE A 385 -2.32 3.44 -6.44
CA PHE A 385 -2.86 3.44 -7.80
C PHE A 385 -1.80 3.75 -8.86
N LEU A 386 -1.05 4.84 -8.66
CA LEU A 386 0.01 5.24 -9.57
C LEU A 386 1.16 4.22 -9.58
N SER A 387 1.43 3.58 -8.44
CA SER A 387 2.45 2.55 -8.35
C SER A 387 2.11 1.33 -9.21
N MET A 388 0.83 0.97 -9.35
CA MET A 388 0.38 -0.17 -10.17
C MET A 388 0.81 -0.10 -11.65
N PHE A 389 1.06 1.09 -12.18
CA PHE A 389 1.55 1.25 -13.56
C PHE A 389 3.00 0.79 -13.72
N PHE A 390 3.80 0.90 -12.66
CA PHE A 390 5.24 0.59 -12.69
C PHE A 390 5.61 -0.69 -11.94
N SER A 391 4.78 -1.11 -10.98
CA SER A 391 4.93 -2.36 -10.24
C SER A 391 3.53 -2.82 -9.84
N ALA A 392 3.20 -4.11 -10.00
CA ALA A 392 1.87 -4.64 -9.70
C ALA A 392 1.62 -4.75 -8.18
N VAL A 393 1.62 -3.59 -7.50
CA VAL A 393 1.61 -3.45 -6.04
C VAL A 393 0.35 -4.06 -5.42
N ASN A 394 -0.77 -4.09 -6.14
CA ASN A 394 -2.00 -4.75 -5.71
C ASN A 394 -1.85 -6.26 -5.47
N ILE A 395 -0.90 -6.93 -6.11
CA ILE A 395 -0.63 -8.35 -5.86
C ILE A 395 0.00 -8.53 -4.47
N ARG A 396 0.93 -7.65 -4.09
CA ARG A 396 1.66 -7.75 -2.82
C ARG A 396 0.92 -7.13 -1.65
N ASP A 397 0.29 -5.98 -1.89
CA ASP A 397 -0.22 -5.04 -0.89
C ASP A 397 -1.77 -4.94 -0.92
N SER A 398 -2.44 -5.97 -1.44
CA SER A 398 -3.91 -6.11 -1.56
C SER A 398 -4.66 -5.78 -0.26
N SER A 399 -4.19 -6.31 0.87
CA SER A 399 -4.75 -6.06 2.21
C SER A 399 -4.74 -4.58 2.58
N SER A 400 -3.62 -3.91 2.35
CA SER A 400 -3.42 -2.50 2.71
C SER A 400 -4.33 -1.60 1.87
N ILE A 401 -4.45 -1.87 0.58
CA ILE A 401 -5.30 -1.10 -0.34
C ILE A 401 -6.76 -1.16 0.12
N MET A 402 -7.29 -2.37 0.31
CA MET A 402 -8.70 -2.51 0.66
C MET A 402 -9.00 -2.05 2.09
N PHE A 403 -8.04 -2.17 3.02
CA PHE A 403 -8.14 -1.56 4.35
C PHE A 403 -8.30 -0.04 4.27
N LEU A 404 -7.50 0.65 3.45
CA LEU A 404 -7.61 2.09 3.25
C LEU A 404 -8.93 2.48 2.56
N VAL A 405 -9.44 1.65 1.64
CA VAL A 405 -10.76 1.84 1.01
C VAL A 405 -11.87 1.77 2.06
N CYS A 406 -11.81 0.80 2.96
CA CYS A 406 -12.72 0.67 4.11
C CYS A 406 -12.63 1.90 5.03
N LEU A 407 -11.44 2.41 5.30
CA LEU A 407 -11.26 3.62 6.11
C LEU A 407 -11.86 4.87 5.44
N LEU A 408 -11.68 5.05 4.12
CA LEU A 408 -12.37 6.11 3.36
C LEU A 408 -13.90 5.95 3.39
N TYR A 409 -14.39 4.72 3.30
CA TYR A 409 -15.82 4.44 3.42
C TYR A 409 -16.35 4.88 4.78
N TYR A 410 -15.63 4.58 5.87
CA TYR A 410 -15.98 5.05 7.21
C TYR A 410 -16.05 6.57 7.28
N PHE A 411 -15.01 7.25 6.78
CA PHE A 411 -14.97 8.71 6.76
C PHE A 411 -16.18 9.32 6.03
N ARG A 412 -16.50 8.78 4.85
CA ARG A 412 -17.59 9.31 4.01
C ARG A 412 -18.97 9.15 4.66
N TYR A 413 -19.29 7.95 5.14
CA TYR A 413 -20.66 7.60 5.49
C TYR A 413 -20.98 7.72 6.98
N TYR A 414 -19.97 7.70 7.85
CA TYR A 414 -20.18 7.73 9.29
C TYR A 414 -19.57 8.97 9.92
N TYR A 415 -18.27 9.23 9.73
CA TYR A 415 -17.57 10.31 10.44
C TYR A 415 -18.03 11.72 10.05
N PHE A 416 -17.95 12.08 8.75
CA PHE A 416 -18.37 13.42 8.33
C PHE A 416 -19.89 13.60 8.34
N HIS A 417 -20.65 12.50 8.28
CA HIS A 417 -22.11 12.56 8.39
C HIS A 417 -22.53 12.90 9.83
N SER A 418 -21.92 12.27 10.84
CA SER A 418 -22.20 12.59 12.24
C SER A 418 -21.85 14.04 12.60
N GLU A 419 -20.72 14.57 12.11
CA GLU A 419 -20.35 15.97 12.35
C GLU A 419 -21.38 16.96 11.77
N SER A 420 -21.93 16.68 10.59
CA SER A 420 -22.92 17.57 9.96
C SER A 420 -24.25 17.63 10.73
N VAL A 421 -24.66 16.50 11.34
CA VAL A 421 -25.90 16.42 12.15
C VAL A 421 -25.71 17.11 13.50
N GLU A 422 -24.57 16.94 14.15
CA GLU A 422 -24.27 17.63 15.43
C GLU A 422 -24.23 19.16 15.27
N ILE A 423 -23.69 19.67 14.16
CA ILE A 423 -23.65 21.12 13.89
C ILE A 423 -25.07 21.67 13.67
N SER A 424 -25.91 20.96 12.93
CA SER A 424 -27.31 21.36 12.70
C SER A 424 -28.16 21.38 13.96
N GLY A 425 -27.94 20.44 14.89
CA GLY A 425 -28.69 20.38 16.16
C GLY A 425 -28.33 21.49 17.13
N LYS A 426 -27.06 21.93 17.17
CA LYS A 426 -26.63 23.05 18.03
C LYS A 426 -27.12 24.41 17.55
N THR A 427 -27.35 24.58 16.25
CA THR A 427 -27.87 25.83 15.68
C THR A 427 -29.38 26.02 15.85
N SER A 428 -30.13 24.97 16.21
CA SER A 428 -31.57 25.07 16.50
C SER A 428 -31.89 25.32 17.97
N GLU A 429 -30.89 25.35 18.85
CA GLU A 429 -31.02 25.60 20.30
C GLU A 429 -30.53 27.00 20.72
N THR A 430 -30.22 27.86 19.76
CA THR A 430 -29.93 29.30 19.96
C THR A 430 -30.96 30.13 19.22
#